data_AF-A0A1C4SX20-F1
#
_entry.id   AF-A0A1C4SX20-F1
#
_cell.length_a   1.000
_cell.length_b   1.000
_cell.length_c   1.000
_cell.angle_alpha   90.00
_cell.angle_beta   90.00
_cell.angle_gamma   90.00
#
_symmetry.space_group_name_H-M   'P 1'
#
loop_
_entity.id
_entity.type
_entity.pdbx_description
1 polymer ?
#
loop_
_entity_poly.entity_id
_entity_poly.type
_entity_poly.pdbx_seq_one_letter_code
_entity_poly.pdbx_strand_id
1 'polypeptide(L)'
;MALARAHVSPASVVLLDEACCHLDPAAEERAERAFAARGTTLVVVAHRISSALRAPRVLVLDGERTAIGTHAQLLGESPLYADLVGHWVAAGTP
;
A
#
# COMPACT_ATOMS: atom_id res chain seq x y z
N MET A 1 -1.12 12.61 16.98
CA MET A 1 -1.84 13.88 16.71
C MET A 1 -2.11 14.11 15.22
N ALA A 2 -1.15 13.91 14.30
CA ALA A 2 -1.36 14.15 12.86
C ALA A 2 -2.45 13.26 12.22
N LEU A 3 -2.45 11.95 12.50
CA LEU A 3 -3.44 11.01 11.95
C LEU A 3 -4.89 11.39 12.30
N ALA A 4 -5.15 11.75 13.56
CA ALA A 4 -6.47 12.19 14.00
C ALA A 4 -6.91 13.50 13.30
N ARG A 5 -5.98 14.45 13.13
CA ARG A 5 -6.24 15.69 12.37
C ARG A 5 -6.56 15.40 10.91
N ALA A 6 -5.82 14.48 10.27
CA ALA A 6 -6.12 14.04 8.91
C ALA A 6 -7.50 13.36 8.82
N HIS A 7 -7.88 12.61 9.84
CA HIS A 7 -9.18 11.94 9.90
C HIS A 7 -10.38 12.90 10.07
N VAL A 8 -10.22 14.06 10.68
CA VAL A 8 -11.30 15.06 10.78
C VAL A 8 -11.27 16.09 9.65
N SER A 9 -10.21 16.11 8.83
CA SER A 9 -10.07 17.02 7.70
C SER A 9 -11.14 16.78 6.63
N PRO A 10 -11.71 17.82 6.00
CA PRO A 10 -12.66 17.67 4.89
C PRO A 10 -12.01 17.26 3.56
N ALA A 11 -10.75 16.84 3.56
CA ALA A 11 -10.03 16.46 2.35
C ALA A 11 -10.69 15.27 1.63
N SER A 12 -10.86 15.40 0.31
CA SER A 12 -11.39 14.33 -0.56
C SER A 12 -10.37 13.23 -0.85
N VAL A 13 -9.08 13.53 -0.69
CA VAL A 13 -7.96 12.61 -0.85
C VAL A 13 -7.07 12.67 0.39
N VAL A 14 -6.70 11.51 0.92
CA VAL A 14 -5.77 11.35 2.04
C VAL A 14 -4.58 10.51 1.58
N LEU A 15 -3.37 11.03 1.77
CA LEU A 15 -2.12 10.31 1.57
C LEU A 15 -1.52 9.95 2.93
N LEU A 16 -1.29 8.66 3.17
CA LEU A 16 -0.56 8.17 4.33
C LEU A 16 0.80 7.67 3.85
N ASP A 17 1.84 8.46 4.11
CA ASP A 17 3.24 8.12 3.87
C ASP A 17 3.95 7.99 5.21
N GLU A 18 4.40 6.78 5.55
CA GLU A 18 4.93 6.41 6.88
C GLU A 18 4.06 6.82 8.09
N ALA A 19 2.82 7.27 7.88
CA ALA A 19 2.00 7.91 8.91
C ALA A 19 1.63 6.95 10.06
N CYS A 20 1.78 5.65 9.81
CA CYS A 20 1.47 4.58 10.75
C CYS A 20 2.66 3.64 11.03
N CYS A 21 3.88 3.94 10.58
CA CYS A 21 5.02 3.04 10.74
C CYS A 21 5.39 2.76 12.22
N HIS A 22 5.03 3.68 13.12
CA HIS A 22 5.18 3.54 14.58
C HIS A 22 4.00 2.83 15.26
N LEU A 23 2.94 2.50 14.51
CA LEU A 23 1.80 1.74 14.99
C LEU A 23 2.06 0.24 14.82
N ASP A 24 1.52 -0.53 15.76
CA ASP A 24 1.40 -1.97 15.56
C ASP A 24 0.48 -2.28 14.36
N PRO A 25 0.61 -3.44 13.71
CA PRO A 25 -0.16 -3.79 12.53
C PRO A 25 -1.69 -3.70 12.69
N ALA A 26 -2.22 -4.02 13.88
CA ALA A 26 -3.67 -3.97 14.12
C ALA A 26 -4.16 -2.53 14.26
N ALA A 27 -3.36 -1.64 14.87
CA ALA A 27 -3.65 -0.22 14.90
C ALA A 27 -3.56 0.43 13.50
N GLU A 28 -2.62 0.00 12.66
CA GLU A 28 -2.55 0.37 11.24
C GLU A 28 -3.82 0.03 10.48
N GLU A 29 -4.21 -1.25 10.51
CA GLU A 29 -5.41 -1.72 9.83
C GLU A 29 -6.65 -0.97 10.29
N ARG A 30 -6.78 -0.74 11.61
CA ARG A 30 -7.90 0.02 12.17
C ARG A 30 -7.94 1.46 11.66
N ALA A 31 -6.78 2.11 11.54
CA ALA A 31 -6.70 3.46 10.98
C ALA A 31 -7.12 3.47 9.50
N GLU A 32 -6.54 2.60 8.68
CA GLU A 32 -6.86 2.49 7.24
C GLU A 32 -8.35 2.23 7.01
N ARG A 33 -8.95 1.31 7.78
CA ARG A 33 -10.39 1.03 7.73
C ARG A 33 -11.23 2.26 8.09
N ALA A 34 -10.82 3.02 9.11
CA ALA A 34 -11.51 4.24 9.50
C ALA A 34 -11.46 5.30 8.39
N PHE A 35 -10.33 5.45 7.69
CA PHE A 35 -10.24 6.34 6.52
C PHE A 35 -11.07 5.84 5.34
N ALA A 36 -11.03 4.54 5.03
CA ALA A 36 -11.79 3.96 3.94
C ALA A 36 -13.31 4.10 4.14
N ALA A 37 -13.80 4.00 5.38
CA ALA A 37 -15.22 4.13 5.70
C ALA A 37 -15.79 5.55 5.48
N ARG A 38 -14.93 6.57 5.35
CA ARG A 38 -15.36 7.96 5.14
C ARG A 38 -15.75 8.26 3.69
N GLY A 39 -15.53 7.34 2.76
CA GLY A 39 -15.73 7.59 1.32
C GLY A 39 -14.70 8.53 0.71
N THR A 40 -13.61 8.85 1.43
CA THR A 40 -12.47 9.61 0.90
C THR A 40 -11.53 8.68 0.13
N THR A 41 -10.89 9.18 -0.92
CA THR A 41 -9.83 8.44 -1.61
C THR A 41 -8.63 8.33 -0.68
N LEU A 42 -8.28 7.10 -0.29
CA LEU A 42 -7.13 6.81 0.55
C LEU A 42 -6.00 6.25 -0.31
N VAL A 43 -4.84 6.92 -0.27
CA VAL A 43 -3.58 6.42 -0.83
C VAL A 43 -2.63 6.13 0.32
N VAL A 44 -2.10 4.92 0.36
CA VAL A 44 -1.13 4.48 1.36
C VAL A 44 0.17 4.13 0.66
N VAL A 45 1.27 4.76 1.07
CA VAL A 45 2.61 4.33 0.68
C VAL A 45 2.98 3.15 1.56
N ALA A 46 2.94 1.94 0.99
CA ALA A 46 3.13 0.71 1.75
C ALA A 46 4.62 0.40 1.94
N HIS A 47 5.07 0.35 3.20
CA HIS A 47 6.40 -0.17 3.57
C HIS A 47 6.37 -1.66 3.95
N ARG A 48 5.16 -2.22 4.10
CA ARG A 48 4.92 -3.63 4.40
C ARG A 48 4.00 -4.21 3.32
N ILE A 49 4.31 -5.41 2.85
CA ILE A 49 3.45 -6.15 1.92
C ILE A 49 2.04 -6.36 2.51
N SER A 50 1.92 -6.52 3.82
CA SER A 50 0.62 -6.64 4.49
C SER A 50 -0.28 -5.41 4.27
N SER A 51 0.27 -4.21 4.15
CA SER A 51 -0.50 -2.99 3.82
C SER A 51 -0.96 -3.01 2.36
N ALA A 52 -0.09 -3.42 1.43
CA ALA A 52 -0.45 -3.58 0.03
C ALA A 52 -1.54 -4.65 -0.15
N LEU A 53 -1.51 -5.75 0.63
CA LEU A 53 -2.49 -6.83 0.60
C LEU A 53 -3.89 -6.42 1.07
N ARG A 54 -4.00 -5.43 1.95
CA ARG A 54 -5.31 -4.90 2.40
C ARG A 54 -5.95 -3.99 1.36
N ALA A 55 -5.16 -3.46 0.44
CA ALA A 55 -5.67 -2.57 -0.59
C ALA A 55 -6.36 -3.35 -1.71
N PRO A 56 -7.54 -2.89 -2.20
CA PRO A 56 -8.20 -3.53 -3.34
C PRO A 56 -7.40 -3.37 -4.64
N ARG A 57 -6.54 -2.36 -4.71
CA ARG A 57 -5.64 -2.08 -5.83
C ARG A 57 -4.30 -1.58 -5.29
N VAL A 58 -3.23 -2.00 -5.95
CA VAL A 58 -1.86 -1.57 -5.65
C VAL A 58 -1.30 -0.90 -6.90
N LEU A 59 -0.60 0.21 -6.70
CA LEU A 59 0.19 0.89 -7.72
C LEU A 59 1.66 0.63 -7.43
N VAL A 60 2.37 0.06 -8.40
CA VAL A 60 3.81 -0.21 -8.32
C VAL A 60 4.52 0.80 -9.20
N LEU A 61 5.47 1.52 -8.61
CA LEU A 61 6.34 2.46 -9.29
C LEU A 61 7.73 1.80 -9.41
N ASP A 62 8.12 1.41 -10.62
CA ASP A 62 9.36 0.71 -10.95
C ASP A 62 10.20 1.56 -11.92
N GLY A 63 10.57 2.76 -11.47
CA GLY A 63 11.28 3.75 -12.27
C GLY A 63 10.47 4.21 -13.49
N GLU A 64 10.82 3.72 -14.68
CA GLU A 64 10.14 4.04 -15.93
C GLU A 64 8.83 3.26 -16.13
N ARG A 65 8.63 2.17 -15.38
CA ARG A 65 7.43 1.33 -15.47
C ARG A 65 6.48 1.64 -14.33
N THR A 66 5.19 1.63 -14.67
CA THR A 66 4.11 1.68 -13.67
C THR A 66 3.15 0.53 -13.93
N ALA A 67 2.74 -0.15 -12.88
CA ALA A 67 1.77 -1.24 -12.94
C ALA A 67 0.69 -1.01 -11.89
N ILE A 68 -0.56 -1.26 -12.25
CA ILE A 68 -1.70 -1.11 -11.34
C ILE A 68 -2.62 -2.31 -11.45
N GLY A 69 -2.90 -2.93 -10.31
CA GLY A 69 -3.70 -4.15 -10.30
C GLY A 69 -4.01 -4.63 -8.90
N THR A 70 -4.69 -5.76 -8.82
CA THR A 70 -4.79 -6.53 -7.59
C THR A 70 -3.44 -7.17 -7.26
N HIS A 71 -3.27 -7.62 -6.01
CA HIS A 71 -2.10 -8.40 -5.60
C HIS A 71 -1.82 -9.57 -6.56
N ALA A 72 -2.85 -10.34 -6.90
CA ALA A 72 -2.72 -11.52 -7.77
C ALA A 72 -2.26 -11.16 -9.19
N GLN A 73 -2.78 -10.08 -9.77
CA GLN A 73 -2.35 -9.62 -11.10
C GLN A 73 -0.89 -9.17 -11.08
N LEU A 74 -0.53 -8.35 -10.08
CA LEU A 74 0.82 -7.79 -9.99
C LEU A 74 1.90 -8.83 -9.70
N LEU A 75 1.57 -9.94 -9.03
CA LEU A 75 2.50 -11.06 -8.87
C LEU A 75 2.95 -11.67 -10.21
N GLY A 76 2.11 -11.65 -11.24
CA GLY A 76 2.44 -12.14 -12.58
C GLY A 76 2.95 -11.06 -13.54
N GLU A 77 2.54 -9.80 -13.33
CA GLU A 77 2.77 -8.71 -14.28
C GLU A 77 3.94 -7.79 -13.89
N SER A 78 4.34 -7.77 -12.60
CA SER A 78 5.40 -6.90 -12.10
C SER A 78 6.51 -7.71 -11.42
N PRO A 79 7.70 -7.85 -12.07
CA PRO A 79 8.86 -8.49 -11.46
C PRO A 79 9.25 -7.85 -10.13
N LEU A 80 9.22 -6.51 -10.05
CA LEU A 80 9.49 -5.79 -8.80
C LEU A 80 8.50 -6.17 -7.70
N TYR A 81 7.20 -6.23 -8.01
CA TYR A 81 6.21 -6.62 -7.02
C TYR A 81 6.38 -8.07 -6.56
N ALA A 82 6.64 -8.99 -7.50
CA ALA A 82 6.92 -10.38 -7.17
C ALA A 82 8.16 -10.54 -6.27
N ASP A 83 9.22 -9.76 -6.52
CA ASP A 83 10.43 -9.71 -5.69
C ASP A 83 10.14 -9.17 -4.28
N LEU A 84 9.40 -8.06 -4.18
CA LEU A 84 8.99 -7.49 -2.88
C LEU A 84 8.13 -8.45 -2.04
N VAL A 85 7.35 -9.33 -2.66
CA VAL A 85 6.55 -10.37 -1.98
C VAL A 85 7.37 -11.66 -1.74
N GLY A 86 8.56 -11.78 -2.32
CA GLY A 86 9.43 -12.96 -2.20
C GLY A 86 9.00 -14.14 -3.08
N HIS A 87 8.19 -13.89 -4.11
CA HIS A 87 7.82 -14.88 -5.13
C HIS A 87 8.78 -14.92 -6.31
N TRP A 88 9.66 -13.93 -6.44
CA TRP A 88 10.72 -13.96 -7.44
C TRP A 88 11.89 -14.82 -6.93
N VAL A 89 12.00 -16.04 -7.44
CA VAL A 89 13.21 -16.85 -7.31
C VAL A 89 14.20 -16.29 -8.31
N ALA A 90 15.36 -15.84 -7.84
CA ALA A 90 16.43 -15.41 -8.71
C ALA A 90 16.64 -16.46 -9.80
N ALA A 91 16.45 -16.05 -11.06
CA ALA A 91 16.96 -16.84 -12.16
C ALA A 91 18.48 -16.90 -11.95
N GLY A 92 18.94 -18.02 -11.42
CA GLY A 92 20.34 -18.34 -11.36
C GLY A 92 20.88 -18.36 -12.79
N THR A 93 21.52 -17.23 -13.13
CA THR A 93 22.84 -17.10 -13.77
C THR A 93 23.07 -17.78 -15.15
N PRO A 94 24.09 -17.34 -15.89
CA PRO A 94 25.50 -17.58 -15.54
C PRO A 94 26.27 -16.36 -15.01
#